data_AF-A0A920MRF0-F1
#
_entry.id   AF-A0A920MRF0-F1
#
_cell.length_a   1.000
_cell.length_b   1.000
_cell.length_c   1.000
_cell.angle_alpha   90.00
_cell.angle_beta   90.00
_cell.angle_gamma   90.00
#
_symmetry.space_group_name_H-M   'P 1'
#
loop_
_entity.id
_entity.type
_entity.pdbx_description
1 polymer ?
#
loop_
_entity_poly.entity_id
_entity_poly.type
_entity_poly.pdbx_seq_one_letter_code
_entity_poly.pdbx_strand_id
1 'polypeptide(L)'
;MLSDDYTNNLTGYPTIMNVESFVDFILLQELAKNVDAYRLSTYIYKDKESVDDRLTAGPIWDFNHGFGNCDYGETWEPENWLLEYNPEGGDQMSFWWELLWQDENFRMKVSQRYSELRTSIFSEQHIFEIIDDAVTHLGDAINRNYSRWPILGYYVWPNYHVFETYEEEVLYLKSWTTQRLAWMDSEILQLEIEEPFFPSEYTLNQAYPNPFNPITNIDYAIPEKGNVSLAVFDILGREVITLVNGFQEPGIKSMIWNGTDTYGNNVSAGIYFYLLQAGDFVDTKKMILLK
;
A
#
# COMPACT_ATOMS: atom_id res chain seq x y z
N MET A 1 12.31 -3.82 -8.76
CA MET A 1 11.44 -3.11 -9.73
C MET A 1 11.71 -3.48 -11.18
N LEU A 2 12.95 -3.58 -11.67
CA LEU A 2 13.22 -3.92 -13.09
C LEU A 2 13.45 -5.42 -13.37
N SER A 3 13.32 -6.27 -12.36
CA SER A 3 13.44 -7.73 -12.51
C SER A 3 12.09 -8.35 -12.82
N ASP A 4 12.06 -9.48 -13.52
CA ASP A 4 10.82 -10.24 -13.78
C ASP A 4 10.14 -10.72 -12.48
N ASP A 5 10.90 -10.83 -11.38
CA ASP A 5 10.43 -11.22 -10.04
C ASP A 5 10.23 -10.01 -9.10
N TYR A 6 9.90 -8.83 -9.64
CA TYR A 6 9.86 -7.59 -8.83
C TYR A 6 8.77 -7.56 -7.77
N THR A 7 7.75 -8.42 -7.86
CA THR A 7 6.64 -8.55 -6.90
C THR A 7 6.97 -9.48 -5.73
N ASN A 8 8.11 -10.16 -5.78
CA ASN A 8 8.54 -11.08 -4.73
C ASN A 8 8.67 -10.37 -3.37
N ASN A 9 8.08 -10.93 -2.32
CA ASN A 9 8.08 -10.33 -0.98
C ASN A 9 9.47 -10.15 -0.34
N LEU A 10 10.54 -10.73 -0.90
CA LEU A 10 11.86 -10.86 -0.27
C LEU A 10 13.01 -10.33 -1.13
N THR A 11 12.80 -10.27 -2.44
CA THR A 11 13.77 -9.75 -3.41
C THR A 11 13.20 -8.58 -4.20
N GLY A 12 11.88 -8.44 -4.19
CA GLY A 12 11.13 -7.43 -4.90
C GLY A 12 10.87 -6.18 -4.08
N TYR A 13 9.92 -5.39 -4.57
CA TYR A 13 9.57 -4.10 -4.00
C TYR A 13 9.13 -4.12 -2.54
N PRO A 14 8.50 -5.19 -1.98
CA PRO A 14 8.09 -5.19 -0.57
C PRO A 14 9.26 -5.09 0.42
N THR A 15 10.49 -5.40 -0.03
CA THR A 15 11.72 -5.23 0.77
C THR A 15 12.33 -3.84 0.68
N ILE A 16 11.90 -3.04 -0.30
CA ILE A 16 12.44 -1.71 -0.59
C ILE A 16 11.41 -0.63 -0.23
N MET A 17 10.12 -0.96 -0.28
CA MET A 17 9.00 -0.05 -0.09
C MET A 17 8.12 -0.52 1.08
N ASN A 18 7.74 0.42 1.94
CA ASN A 18 6.68 0.24 2.90
C ASN A 18 5.36 0.19 2.12
N VAL A 19 4.95 -1.01 1.74
CA VAL A 19 3.80 -1.27 0.86
C VAL A 19 2.53 -0.57 1.35
N GLU A 20 2.27 -0.62 2.65
CA GLU A 20 1.06 -0.02 3.24
C GLU A 20 1.04 1.51 3.06
N SER A 21 2.20 2.18 3.16
CA SER A 21 2.26 3.63 2.89
C SER A 21 2.00 3.99 1.43
N PHE A 22 2.42 3.13 0.50
CA PHE A 22 2.16 3.32 -0.94
C PHE A 22 0.70 3.06 -1.27
N VAL A 23 0.07 2.08 -0.61
CA VAL A 23 -1.37 1.82 -0.68
C VAL A 23 -2.16 3.04 -0.20
N ASP A 24 -1.88 3.53 1.02
CA ASP A 24 -2.55 4.71 1.57
C ASP A 24 -2.34 5.96 0.69
N PHE A 25 -1.12 6.13 0.15
CA PHE A 25 -0.80 7.24 -0.75
C PHE A 25 -1.64 7.19 -2.04
N ILE A 26 -1.70 6.04 -2.72
CA ILE A 26 -2.51 5.87 -3.93
C ILE A 26 -3.98 6.11 -3.62
N LEU A 27 -4.51 5.55 -2.54
CA LEU A 27 -5.92 5.73 -2.18
C LEU A 27 -6.29 7.21 -1.99
N LEU A 28 -5.44 7.98 -1.33
CA LEU A 28 -5.66 9.42 -1.12
C LEU A 28 -5.57 10.21 -2.44
N GLN A 29 -4.57 9.93 -3.28
CA GLN A 29 -4.40 10.60 -4.56
C GLN A 29 -5.54 10.29 -5.52
N GLU A 30 -5.98 9.03 -5.59
CA GLU A 30 -7.09 8.59 -6.43
C GLU A 30 -8.44 9.10 -5.93
N LEU A 31 -8.67 9.15 -4.61
CA LEU A 31 -9.91 9.70 -4.05
C LEU A 31 -10.08 11.17 -4.48
N ALA A 32 -9.01 11.95 -4.42
CA ALA A 32 -9.04 13.35 -4.83
C ALA A 32 -8.87 13.55 -6.35
N LYS A 33 -8.52 12.52 -7.12
CA LYS A 33 -7.95 12.64 -8.48
C LYS A 33 -7.00 13.83 -8.60
N ASN A 34 -5.99 13.88 -7.74
CA ASN A 34 -5.02 14.96 -7.72
C ASN A 34 -4.23 15.01 -9.03
N VAL A 35 -4.42 16.06 -9.83
CA VAL A 35 -3.86 16.17 -11.19
C VAL A 35 -2.33 16.04 -11.26
N ASP A 36 -1.64 16.36 -10.17
CA ASP A 36 -0.19 16.34 -10.05
C ASP A 36 0.36 15.06 -9.38
N ALA A 37 -0.51 14.11 -9.06
CA ALA A 37 -0.14 12.85 -8.42
C ALA A 37 0.88 12.07 -9.24
N TYR A 38 1.67 11.25 -8.53
CA TYR A 38 2.68 10.33 -9.07
C TYR A 38 3.85 10.98 -9.81
N ARG A 39 3.91 12.32 -9.84
CA ARG A 39 4.91 13.13 -10.55
C ARG A 39 5.46 14.26 -9.68
N LEU A 40 4.63 15.27 -9.41
CA LEU A 40 5.03 16.50 -8.74
C LEU A 40 4.63 16.47 -7.26
N SER A 41 3.35 16.29 -6.98
CA SER A 41 2.75 16.25 -5.64
C SER A 41 2.97 14.90 -4.96
N THR A 42 4.20 14.40 -5.07
CA THR A 42 4.64 13.08 -4.60
C THR A 42 5.87 13.22 -3.75
N TYR A 43 5.75 12.79 -2.50
CA TYR A 43 6.85 12.77 -1.55
C TYR A 43 7.12 11.34 -1.11
N ILE A 44 8.38 10.92 -1.18
CA ILE A 44 8.86 9.61 -0.74
C ILE A 44 10.12 9.83 0.11
N TYR A 45 10.20 9.19 1.26
CA TYR A 45 11.32 9.32 2.18
C TYR A 45 11.76 7.98 2.76
N LYS A 46 12.96 7.96 3.36
CA LYS A 46 13.38 6.91 4.28
C LYS A 46 13.27 7.41 5.70
N ASP A 47 12.82 6.57 6.62
CA ASP A 47 12.80 6.94 8.04
C ASP A 47 14.22 7.28 8.51
N LYS A 48 14.39 8.48 9.07
CA LYS A 48 15.71 8.98 9.46
C LYS A 48 16.29 8.26 10.68
N GLU A 49 15.44 7.63 11.48
CA GLU A 49 15.83 6.86 12.66
C GLU A 49 16.05 5.37 12.31
N SER A 50 15.92 4.99 11.03
CA SER A 50 16.01 3.62 10.55
C SER A 50 15.09 2.64 11.28
N VAL A 51 13.91 3.10 11.73
CA VAL A 51 12.89 2.21 12.30
C VAL A 51 12.32 1.29 11.23
N ASP A 52 12.10 1.85 10.03
CA ASP A 52 11.84 1.10 8.80
C ASP A 52 12.72 1.67 7.69
N ASP A 53 13.69 0.88 7.24
CA ASP A 53 14.67 1.29 6.21
C ASP A 53 14.09 1.32 4.79
N ARG A 54 12.80 0.99 4.63
CA ARG A 54 12.09 1.04 3.35
C ARG A 54 11.66 2.46 2.99
N LEU A 55 11.52 2.69 1.70
CA LEU A 55 10.90 3.89 1.16
C LEU A 55 9.45 3.96 1.65
N THR A 56 9.06 5.11 2.17
CA THR A 56 7.70 5.40 2.66
C THR A 56 7.13 6.52 1.83
N ALA A 57 5.92 6.33 1.29
CA ALA A 57 5.20 7.35 0.54
C ALA A 57 4.40 8.26 1.47
N GLY A 58 4.32 9.54 1.10
CA GLY A 58 3.71 10.60 1.91
C GLY A 58 4.74 11.36 2.77
N PRO A 59 4.36 12.48 3.41
CA PRO A 59 2.99 12.96 3.53
C PRO A 59 2.41 13.44 2.20
N ILE A 60 1.08 13.42 2.11
CA ILE A 60 0.35 14.01 0.99
C ILE A 60 0.52 15.53 0.96
N TRP A 61 0.48 16.13 -0.22
CA TRP A 61 0.66 17.56 -0.44
C TRP A 61 -0.05 18.01 -1.74
N ASP A 62 -0.43 19.29 -1.82
CA ASP A 62 -1.00 19.96 -3.01
C ASP A 62 -2.29 19.32 -3.56
N PHE A 63 -3.41 19.51 -2.85
CA PHE A 63 -4.72 18.92 -3.23
C PHE A 63 -5.74 19.97 -3.66
N ASN A 64 -5.37 21.25 -3.77
CA ASN A 64 -6.27 22.33 -4.20
C ASN A 64 -6.81 22.16 -5.63
N HIS A 65 -6.14 21.36 -6.47
CA HIS A 65 -6.61 21.01 -7.83
C HIS A 65 -7.24 19.62 -7.90
N GLY A 66 -7.57 19.01 -6.77
CA GLY A 66 -8.34 17.77 -6.72
C GLY A 66 -9.86 17.99 -6.72
N PHE A 67 -10.58 16.91 -6.49
CA PHE A 67 -12.03 16.87 -6.31
C PHE A 67 -12.84 17.49 -7.44
N GLY A 68 -12.41 17.22 -8.67
CA GLY A 68 -13.10 17.64 -9.87
C GLY A 68 -12.85 19.09 -10.29
N ASN A 69 -12.01 19.82 -9.55
CA ASN A 69 -11.87 21.26 -9.74
C ASN A 69 -10.91 21.65 -10.88
N CYS A 70 -10.10 20.74 -11.44
CA CYS A 70 -9.09 21.09 -12.43
C CYS A 70 -9.54 20.83 -13.88
N ASP A 71 -9.28 21.76 -14.80
CA ASP A 71 -9.73 21.76 -16.20
C ASP A 71 -8.78 21.05 -17.19
N TYR A 72 -7.76 20.38 -16.67
CA TYR A 72 -6.85 19.53 -17.45
C TYR A 72 -6.64 18.16 -16.79
N GLY A 73 -6.08 17.23 -17.56
CA GLY A 73 -5.78 15.87 -17.09
C GLY A 73 -7.01 14.99 -16.82
N GLU A 74 -8.20 15.39 -17.30
CA GLU A 74 -9.47 14.65 -17.11
C GLU A 74 -9.80 14.39 -15.63
N THR A 75 -9.30 15.25 -14.75
CA THR A 75 -9.50 15.12 -13.30
C THR A 75 -10.85 15.64 -12.83
N TRP A 76 -11.55 16.38 -13.68
CA TRP A 76 -12.97 16.71 -13.51
C TRP A 76 -13.90 15.50 -13.66
N GLU A 77 -13.49 14.47 -14.40
CA GLU A 77 -14.27 13.24 -14.54
C GLU A 77 -14.11 12.40 -13.26
N PRO A 78 -15.19 11.93 -12.61
CA PRO A 78 -15.09 11.10 -11.42
C PRO A 78 -14.63 9.66 -11.74
N GLU A 79 -14.65 9.26 -13.01
CA GLU A 79 -14.32 7.92 -13.48
C GLU A 79 -12.82 7.79 -13.84
N ASN A 80 -12.37 6.56 -14.05
CA ASN A 80 -11.01 6.13 -14.39
C ASN A 80 -9.96 6.34 -13.28
N TRP A 81 -8.96 5.45 -13.26
CA TRP A 81 -7.80 5.58 -12.38
C TRP A 81 -6.82 6.59 -12.97
N LEU A 82 -6.31 7.51 -12.15
CA LEU A 82 -5.29 8.44 -12.60
C LEU A 82 -3.96 7.72 -12.87
N LEU A 83 -3.69 6.61 -12.17
CA LEU A 83 -2.59 5.68 -12.46
C LEU A 83 -2.58 5.14 -13.90
N GLU A 84 -3.73 5.08 -14.56
CA GLU A 84 -3.85 4.59 -15.95
C GLU A 84 -3.78 5.73 -16.97
N TYR A 85 -3.73 6.98 -16.49
CA TYR A 85 -3.68 8.18 -17.31
C TYR A 85 -2.25 8.74 -17.42
N ASN A 86 -1.64 8.57 -18.59
CA ASN A 86 -0.33 9.14 -18.93
C ASN A 86 -0.46 10.17 -20.06
N PRO A 87 -0.63 11.47 -19.76
CA PRO A 87 -0.78 12.49 -20.79
C PRO A 87 0.53 12.66 -21.57
N GLU A 88 0.46 12.70 -22.89
CA GLU A 88 1.63 12.86 -23.74
C GLU A 88 2.36 14.19 -23.46
N GLY A 89 3.67 14.12 -23.18
CA GLY A 89 4.61 15.22 -23.44
C GLY A 89 4.95 16.21 -22.30
N GLY A 90 4.65 15.93 -21.03
CA GLY A 90 4.90 16.87 -19.93
C GLY A 90 5.87 16.39 -18.87
N ASP A 91 5.41 15.51 -17.99
CA ASP A 91 6.18 14.94 -16.88
C ASP A 91 5.75 13.49 -16.73
N GLN A 92 6.65 12.55 -17.03
CA GLN A 92 6.29 11.13 -17.01
C GLN A 92 6.08 10.69 -15.56
N MET A 93 4.94 10.04 -15.30
CA MET A 93 4.73 9.29 -14.07
C MET A 93 5.90 8.33 -13.87
N SER A 94 6.40 8.26 -12.64
CA SER A 94 7.49 7.33 -12.37
C SER A 94 7.03 5.89 -12.60
N PHE A 95 7.77 5.14 -13.42
CA PHE A 95 7.39 3.82 -13.92
C PHE A 95 7.00 2.79 -12.83
N TRP A 96 7.51 2.95 -11.60
CA TRP A 96 7.21 2.02 -10.52
C TRP A 96 5.77 2.10 -10.04
N TRP A 97 5.07 3.21 -10.23
CA TRP A 97 3.64 3.31 -9.89
C TRP A 97 2.81 2.37 -10.76
N GLU A 98 3.08 2.34 -12.06
CA GLU A 98 2.46 1.41 -13.00
C GLU A 98 2.81 -0.05 -12.65
N LEU A 99 4.07 -0.33 -12.30
CA LEU A 99 4.48 -1.67 -11.90
C LEU A 99 3.80 -2.12 -10.60
N LEU A 100 3.68 -1.25 -9.60
CA LEU A 100 2.91 -1.57 -8.39
C LEU A 100 1.45 -1.86 -8.74
N TRP A 101 0.84 -1.04 -9.60
CA TRP A 101 -0.56 -1.24 -10.00
C TRP A 101 -0.77 -2.50 -10.84
N GLN A 102 0.25 -2.99 -11.56
CA GLN A 102 0.21 -4.25 -12.30
C GLN A 102 0.26 -5.49 -11.40
N ASP A 103 0.79 -5.40 -10.19
CA ASP A 103 0.80 -6.51 -9.23
C ASP A 103 -0.58 -6.74 -8.61
N GLU A 104 -1.15 -7.92 -8.87
CA GLU A 104 -2.42 -8.37 -8.30
C GLU A 104 -2.42 -8.32 -6.77
N ASN A 105 -1.32 -8.69 -6.11
CA ASN A 105 -1.24 -8.65 -4.65
C ASN A 105 -1.30 -7.22 -4.11
N PHE A 106 -0.71 -6.28 -4.85
CA PHE A 106 -0.78 -4.87 -4.50
C PHE A 106 -2.21 -4.34 -4.66
N ARG A 107 -2.87 -4.62 -5.80
CA ARG A 107 -4.28 -4.25 -6.02
C ARG A 107 -5.21 -4.85 -4.97
N MET A 108 -4.95 -6.08 -4.53
CA MET A 108 -5.70 -6.71 -3.43
C MET A 108 -5.51 -5.97 -2.10
N LYS A 109 -4.30 -5.53 -1.77
CA LYS A 109 -4.06 -4.69 -0.58
C LYS A 109 -4.77 -3.35 -0.66
N VAL A 110 -4.76 -2.72 -1.83
CA VAL A 110 -5.50 -1.47 -2.10
C VAL A 110 -6.99 -1.67 -1.88
N SER A 111 -7.55 -2.75 -2.43
CA SER A 111 -8.94 -3.12 -2.25
C SER A 111 -9.30 -3.33 -0.77
N GLN A 112 -8.55 -4.18 -0.05
CA GLN A 112 -8.77 -4.43 1.38
C GLN A 112 -8.70 -3.14 2.20
N ARG A 113 -7.66 -2.33 1.97
CA ARG A 113 -7.46 -1.08 2.69
C ARG A 113 -8.56 -0.08 2.39
N TYR A 114 -8.98 0.06 1.14
CA TYR A 114 -10.10 0.92 0.78
C TYR A 114 -11.39 0.47 1.46
N SER A 115 -11.73 -0.82 1.37
CA SER A 115 -12.93 -1.39 1.99
C SER A 115 -12.95 -1.15 3.50
N GLU A 116 -11.80 -1.25 4.19
CA GLU A 116 -11.66 -0.84 5.59
C GLU A 116 -11.96 0.66 5.80
N LEU A 117 -11.30 1.53 5.04
CA LEU A 117 -11.45 2.99 5.18
C LEU A 117 -12.87 3.46 4.85
N ARG A 118 -13.56 2.82 3.90
CA ARG A 118 -14.95 3.13 3.51
C ARG A 118 -15.96 2.90 4.62
N THR A 119 -15.66 2.02 5.58
CA THR A 119 -16.50 1.86 6.80
C THR A 119 -16.36 3.00 7.80
N SER A 120 -15.35 3.88 7.64
CA SER A 120 -15.02 4.93 8.60
C SER A 120 -14.66 6.25 7.91
N ILE A 121 -13.38 6.58 7.80
CA ILE A 121 -12.91 7.90 7.38
C ILE A 121 -13.17 8.23 5.91
N PHE A 122 -13.39 7.22 5.06
CA PHE A 122 -13.82 7.42 3.67
C PHE A 122 -15.34 7.29 3.50
N SER A 123 -16.11 7.20 4.58
CA SER A 123 -17.57 7.29 4.48
C SER A 123 -17.98 8.68 3.99
N GLU A 124 -19.05 8.74 3.17
CA GLU A 124 -19.58 10.02 2.69
C GLU A 124 -19.97 10.93 3.84
N GLN A 125 -20.56 10.33 4.89
CA GLN A 125 -20.91 11.05 6.11
C GLN A 125 -19.68 11.75 6.72
N HIS A 126 -18.59 11.01 6.94
CA HIS A 126 -17.40 11.59 7.56
C HIS A 126 -16.76 12.68 6.69
N ILE A 127 -16.67 12.45 5.37
CA ILE A 127 -16.10 13.44 4.45
C ILE A 127 -16.97 14.71 4.42
N PHE A 128 -18.30 14.56 4.41
CA PHE A 128 -19.20 15.71 4.42
C PHE A 128 -19.15 16.47 5.73
N GLU A 129 -19.01 15.77 6.86
CA GLU A 129 -18.77 16.39 8.17
C GLU A 129 -17.50 17.27 8.13
N ILE A 130 -16.39 16.80 7.54
CA ILE A 130 -15.17 17.60 7.37
C ILE A 130 -15.44 18.87 6.53
N ILE A 131 -16.15 18.73 5.41
CA ILE A 131 -16.49 19.86 4.53
C ILE A 131 -17.37 20.87 5.27
N ASP A 132 -18.40 20.40 5.96
CA ASP A 132 -19.34 21.25 6.70
C ASP A 132 -18.68 21.95 7.89
N ASP A 133 -17.80 21.24 8.59
CA ASP A 133 -16.99 21.81 9.67
C ASP A 133 -16.04 22.89 9.15
N ALA A 134 -15.43 22.69 7.98
CA ALA A 134 -14.58 23.70 7.34
C ALA A 134 -15.38 24.96 6.94
N VAL A 135 -16.55 24.79 6.31
CA VAL A 135 -17.46 25.90 5.97
C VAL A 135 -17.87 26.66 7.23
N THR A 136 -18.25 25.93 8.29
CA THR A 136 -18.64 26.50 9.58
C THR A 136 -17.50 27.27 10.23
N HIS A 137 -16.29 26.70 10.21
CA HIS A 137 -15.10 27.33 10.76
C HIS A 137 -14.74 28.63 10.04
N LEU A 138 -14.87 28.68 8.71
CA LEU A 138 -14.61 29.89 7.93
C LEU A 138 -15.62 31.00 8.22
N GLY A 139 -16.92 30.67 8.34
CA GLY A 139 -18.00 31.60 8.68
C GLY A 139 -17.94 32.92 7.89
N ASP A 140 -17.94 34.06 8.58
CA ASP A 140 -17.91 35.38 7.94
C ASP A 140 -16.64 35.66 7.10
N ALA A 141 -15.58 34.86 7.23
CA ALA A 141 -14.38 35.01 6.41
C ALA A 141 -14.68 34.80 4.92
N ILE A 142 -15.65 33.94 4.59
CA ILE A 142 -16.10 33.69 3.21
C ILE A 142 -16.60 35.00 2.57
N ASN A 143 -17.50 35.70 3.26
CA ASN A 143 -18.05 36.98 2.78
C ASN A 143 -16.97 38.06 2.65
N ARG A 144 -16.03 38.13 3.61
CA ARG A 144 -14.89 39.06 3.53
C ARG A 144 -13.96 38.76 2.35
N ASN A 145 -13.72 37.47 2.07
CA ASN A 145 -12.91 37.02 0.95
C ASN A 145 -13.51 37.50 -0.37
N TYR A 146 -14.77 37.16 -0.66
CA TYR A 146 -15.38 37.55 -1.95
C TYR A 146 -15.71 39.04 -2.05
N SER A 147 -15.85 39.76 -0.93
CA SER A 147 -15.89 41.23 -0.94
C SER A 147 -14.55 41.85 -1.34
N ARG A 148 -13.43 41.23 -0.94
CA ARG A 148 -12.08 41.70 -1.24
C ARG A 148 -11.62 41.27 -2.64
N TRP A 149 -11.98 40.06 -3.04
CA TRP A 149 -11.64 39.41 -4.30
C TRP A 149 -12.93 38.84 -4.93
N PRO A 150 -13.67 39.65 -5.72
CA PRO A 150 -14.96 39.27 -6.28
C PRO A 150 -14.79 38.35 -7.49
N ILE A 151 -14.37 37.11 -7.25
CA ILE A 151 -14.04 36.13 -8.29
C ILE A 151 -15.19 35.16 -8.62
N LEU A 152 -16.26 35.12 -7.83
CA LEU A 152 -17.47 34.33 -8.16
C LEU A 152 -18.08 34.81 -9.49
N GLY A 153 -18.52 33.87 -10.33
CA GLY A 153 -18.99 34.13 -11.69
C GLY A 153 -17.88 34.41 -12.72
N TYR A 154 -16.61 34.36 -12.32
CA TYR A 154 -15.46 34.54 -13.21
C TYR A 154 -14.58 33.31 -13.24
N TYR A 155 -14.09 32.96 -14.44
CA TYR A 155 -13.11 31.91 -14.60
C TYR A 155 -11.77 32.30 -13.94
N VAL A 156 -11.27 31.40 -13.10
CA VAL A 156 -9.95 31.45 -12.49
C VAL A 156 -9.24 30.16 -12.85
N TRP A 157 -8.13 30.25 -13.59
CA TRP A 157 -7.37 29.06 -13.97
C TRP A 157 -6.84 28.33 -12.72
N PRO A 158 -6.88 26.98 -12.65
CA PRO A 158 -7.36 26.03 -13.67
C PRO A 158 -8.77 25.47 -13.40
N ASN A 159 -9.72 26.28 -12.90
CA ASN A 159 -11.01 25.75 -12.46
C ASN A 159 -11.87 25.21 -13.62
N TYR A 160 -12.28 23.94 -13.57
CA TYR A 160 -13.13 23.30 -14.58
C TYR A 160 -14.53 23.91 -14.70
N HIS A 161 -15.11 24.28 -13.56
CA HIS A 161 -16.42 24.91 -13.50
C HIS A 161 -16.35 26.29 -12.84
N VAL A 162 -17.24 27.18 -13.28
CA VAL A 162 -17.40 28.52 -12.73
C VAL A 162 -18.77 28.59 -12.07
N PHE A 163 -18.78 28.91 -10.78
CA PHE A 163 -19.99 29.01 -9.96
C PHE A 163 -20.29 30.47 -9.61
N GLU A 164 -21.57 30.79 -9.47
CA GLU A 164 -22.03 32.15 -9.14
C GLU A 164 -21.99 32.38 -7.61
N THR A 165 -21.99 31.30 -6.83
CA THR A 165 -22.04 31.34 -5.37
C THR A 165 -21.07 30.33 -4.75
N TYR A 166 -20.60 30.63 -3.53
CA TYR A 166 -19.76 29.72 -2.76
C TYR A 166 -20.51 28.43 -2.36
N GLU A 167 -21.81 28.55 -2.10
CA GLU A 167 -22.67 27.42 -1.77
C GLU A 167 -22.73 26.39 -2.91
N GLU A 168 -22.74 26.86 -4.16
CA GLU A 168 -22.67 25.98 -5.35
C GLU A 168 -21.31 25.26 -5.43
N GLU A 169 -20.19 25.91 -5.08
CA GLU A 169 -18.87 25.26 -5.02
C GLU A 169 -18.86 24.11 -3.98
N VAL A 170 -19.45 24.35 -2.81
CA VAL A 170 -19.55 23.32 -1.74
C VAL A 170 -20.44 22.16 -2.19
N LEU A 171 -21.58 22.44 -2.84
CA LEU A 171 -22.47 21.41 -3.37
C LEU A 171 -21.79 20.61 -4.48
N TYR A 172 -21.02 21.26 -5.34
CA TYR A 172 -20.25 20.60 -6.38
C TYR A 172 -19.21 19.66 -5.77
N LEU A 173 -18.41 20.12 -4.80
CA LEU A 173 -17.41 19.30 -4.10
C LEU A 173 -18.04 18.02 -3.52
N LYS A 174 -19.18 18.14 -2.83
CA LYS A 174 -19.89 16.98 -2.26
C LYS A 174 -20.44 16.05 -3.35
N SER A 175 -21.07 16.61 -4.38
CA SER A 175 -21.65 15.84 -5.49
C SER A 175 -20.59 15.09 -6.28
N TRP A 176 -19.46 15.73 -6.59
CA TRP A 176 -18.33 15.11 -7.27
C TRP A 176 -17.74 14.00 -6.42
N THR A 177 -17.53 14.24 -5.12
CA THR A 177 -17.00 13.24 -4.19
C THR A 177 -17.90 12.02 -4.09
N THR A 178 -19.23 12.22 -4.06
CA THR A 178 -20.23 11.13 -4.10
C THR A 178 -20.04 10.26 -5.35
N GLN A 179 -19.96 10.89 -6.52
CA GLN A 179 -19.79 10.17 -7.79
C GLN A 179 -18.45 9.42 -7.86
N ARG A 180 -17.37 10.05 -7.38
CA ARG A 180 -16.04 9.41 -7.33
C ARG A 180 -16.03 8.21 -6.40
N LEU A 181 -16.59 8.33 -5.20
CA LEU A 181 -16.68 7.21 -4.26
C LEU A 181 -17.53 6.07 -4.82
N ALA A 182 -18.69 6.38 -5.42
CA ALA A 182 -19.54 5.36 -6.04
C ALA A 182 -18.84 4.61 -7.18
N TRP A 183 -18.05 5.32 -8.00
CA TRP A 183 -17.23 4.70 -9.04
C TRP A 183 -16.10 3.85 -8.46
N MET A 184 -15.36 4.36 -7.48
CA MET A 184 -14.29 3.59 -6.82
C MET A 184 -14.84 2.32 -6.14
N ASP A 185 -16.02 2.40 -5.52
CA ASP A 185 -16.72 1.23 -4.95
C ASP A 185 -16.98 0.16 -6.03
N SER A 186 -17.43 0.55 -7.23
CA SER A 186 -17.71 -0.41 -8.31
C SER A 186 -16.45 -1.05 -8.90
N GLU A 187 -15.35 -0.30 -8.99
CA GLU A 187 -14.08 -0.83 -9.51
C GLU A 187 -13.37 -1.70 -8.49
N ILE A 188 -13.41 -1.32 -7.21
CA ILE A 188 -12.78 -2.11 -6.14
C ILE A 188 -13.57 -3.40 -5.87
N LEU A 189 -14.90 -3.39 -6.00
CA LEU A 189 -15.69 -4.61 -5.95
C LEU A 189 -15.29 -5.60 -7.06
N GLN A 190 -14.90 -5.11 -8.25
CA GLN A 190 -14.39 -5.99 -9.31
C GLN A 190 -13.05 -6.63 -8.92
N LEU A 191 -12.17 -5.88 -8.24
CA LEU A 191 -10.91 -6.42 -7.70
C LEU A 191 -11.15 -7.48 -6.62
N GLU A 192 -12.20 -7.35 -5.80
CA GLU A 192 -12.55 -8.37 -4.79
C GLU A 192 -13.11 -9.68 -5.39
N ILE A 193 -13.61 -9.62 -6.64
CA ILE A 193 -14.15 -10.78 -7.36
C ILE A 193 -13.02 -11.59 -8.04
N GLU A 194 -11.86 -10.98 -8.30
CA GLU A 194 -10.65 -11.72 -8.62
C GLU A 194 -10.19 -12.44 -7.35
N GLU A 195 -10.38 -13.77 -7.29
CA GLU A 195 -10.03 -14.60 -6.13
C GLU A 195 -8.63 -14.24 -5.60
N PRO A 196 -8.47 -13.96 -4.29
CA PRO A 196 -7.16 -13.66 -3.73
C PRO A 196 -6.21 -14.79 -4.11
N PHE A 197 -5.01 -14.47 -4.61
CA PHE A 197 -3.98 -15.46 -4.90
C PHE A 197 -3.51 -16.11 -3.60
N PHE A 198 -4.26 -17.09 -3.11
CA PHE A 198 -3.82 -17.99 -2.09
C PHE A 198 -2.82 -18.94 -2.74
N PRO A 199 -1.66 -19.21 -2.09
CA PRO A 199 -0.80 -20.27 -2.55
C PRO A 199 -1.65 -21.53 -2.66
N SER A 200 -1.61 -22.21 -3.80
CA SER A 200 -2.43 -23.42 -4.00
C SER A 200 -1.89 -24.63 -3.23
N GLU A 201 -0.64 -24.53 -2.75
CA GLU A 201 0.09 -25.62 -2.10
C GLU A 201 0.94 -25.11 -0.95
N TYR A 202 1.16 -25.99 0.04
CA TYR A 202 2.15 -25.77 1.08
C TYR A 202 3.56 -25.76 0.46
N THR A 203 4.37 -24.77 0.79
CA THR A 203 5.76 -24.72 0.34
C THR A 203 6.68 -24.27 1.46
N LEU A 204 7.88 -24.84 1.54
CA LEU A 204 9.00 -24.31 2.28
C LEU A 204 10.07 -23.94 1.25
N ASN A 205 10.66 -22.76 1.34
CA ASN A 205 11.66 -22.28 0.38
C ASN A 205 13.08 -22.44 0.92
N GLN A 206 14.06 -22.41 0.02
CA GLN A 206 15.47 -22.39 0.44
C GLN A 206 15.76 -21.11 1.19
N ALA A 207 16.38 -21.22 2.36
CA ALA A 207 16.79 -20.07 3.15
C ALA A 207 17.69 -19.14 2.32
N TYR A 208 17.50 -17.83 2.43
CA TYR A 208 18.28 -16.83 1.70
C TYR A 208 18.68 -15.64 2.59
N PRO A 209 19.96 -15.24 2.59
CA PRO A 209 21.09 -15.89 1.92
C PRO A 209 21.37 -17.31 2.47
N ASN A 210 22.02 -18.16 1.68
CA ASN A 210 22.53 -19.47 2.12
C ASN A 210 23.70 -19.89 1.22
N PRO A 211 24.96 -19.90 1.71
CA PRO A 211 25.35 -19.67 3.11
C PRO A 211 25.08 -18.24 3.62
N PHE A 212 24.93 -18.06 4.93
CA PHE A 212 24.57 -16.78 5.54
C PHE A 212 25.49 -16.35 6.69
N ASN A 213 25.52 -15.06 7.02
CA ASN A 213 26.29 -14.52 8.16
C ASN A 213 25.66 -13.22 8.73
N PRO A 214 25.17 -13.21 9.97
CA PRO A 214 24.55 -14.32 10.69
C PRO A 214 23.04 -14.41 10.41
N ILE A 215 22.52 -13.61 9.47
CA ILE A 215 21.08 -13.46 9.20
C ILE A 215 20.69 -14.20 7.91
N THR A 216 19.63 -15.01 7.99
CA THR A 216 18.96 -15.64 6.83
C THR A 216 17.45 -15.57 6.99
N ASN A 217 16.74 -15.55 5.87
CA ASN A 217 15.28 -15.64 5.82
C ASN A 217 14.85 -17.05 5.45
N ILE A 218 13.77 -17.53 6.06
CA ILE A 218 13.14 -18.81 5.79
C ILE A 218 11.68 -18.55 5.43
N ASP A 219 11.33 -18.84 4.17
CA ASP A 219 10.02 -18.51 3.64
C ASP A 219 9.19 -19.75 3.43
N TYR A 220 7.89 -19.61 3.62
CA TYR A 220 6.95 -20.69 3.44
C TYR A 220 5.58 -20.16 3.04
N ALA A 221 4.80 -20.96 2.32
CA ALA A 221 3.43 -20.64 1.97
C ALA A 221 2.48 -21.66 2.59
N ILE A 222 1.32 -21.17 3.03
CA ILE A 222 0.23 -22.00 3.58
C ILE A 222 -1.07 -21.73 2.81
N PRO A 223 -1.65 -22.72 2.12
CA PRO A 223 -2.88 -22.58 1.34
C PRO A 223 -4.12 -22.44 2.24
N GLU A 224 -4.06 -22.97 3.46
CA GLU A 224 -5.18 -23.05 4.38
C GLU A 224 -4.76 -22.61 5.78
N LYS A 225 -5.72 -22.10 6.56
CA LYS A 225 -5.48 -21.69 7.94
C LYS A 225 -5.24 -22.91 8.83
N GLY A 226 -4.28 -22.81 9.73
CA GLY A 226 -3.96 -23.93 10.61
C GLY A 226 -2.79 -23.67 11.54
N ASN A 227 -2.48 -24.65 12.38
CA ASN A 227 -1.30 -24.59 13.23
C ASN A 227 -0.05 -24.87 12.39
N VAL A 228 0.92 -23.96 12.48
CA VAL A 228 2.20 -24.03 11.80
C VAL A 228 3.32 -24.01 12.82
N SER A 229 4.30 -24.88 12.63
CA SER A 229 5.57 -24.89 13.36
C SER A 229 6.73 -24.76 12.38
N LEU A 230 7.64 -23.82 12.64
CA LEU A 230 8.91 -23.68 11.94
C LEU A 230 10.04 -23.73 12.96
N ALA A 231 10.87 -24.77 12.90
CA ALA A 231 11.97 -24.98 13.84
C ALA A 231 13.29 -25.27 13.13
N VAL A 232 14.39 -24.87 13.77
CA VAL A 232 15.77 -25.04 13.32
C VAL A 232 16.46 -26.11 14.16
N PHE A 233 17.22 -26.99 13.50
CA PHE A 233 17.93 -28.12 14.08
C PHE A 233 19.39 -28.13 13.67
N ASP A 234 20.26 -28.64 14.54
CA ASP A 234 21.66 -28.89 14.19
C ASP A 234 21.86 -30.23 13.44
N ILE A 235 23.11 -30.53 13.04
CA ILE A 235 23.45 -31.76 12.32
C ILE A 235 23.19 -33.06 13.11
N LEU A 236 23.02 -32.97 14.43
CA LEU A 236 22.68 -34.10 15.29
C LEU A 236 21.16 -34.24 15.50
N GLY A 237 20.35 -33.39 14.86
CA GLY A 237 18.90 -33.35 15.00
C GLY A 237 18.42 -32.71 16.31
N ARG A 238 19.27 -31.97 17.01
CA ARG A 238 18.87 -31.25 18.23
C ARG A 238 18.21 -29.94 17.82
N GLU A 239 17.05 -29.65 18.40
CA GLU A 239 16.36 -28.37 18.19
C GLU A 239 17.22 -27.23 18.76
N VAL A 240 17.46 -26.23 17.91
CA VAL A 240 18.23 -25.02 18.22
C VAL A 240 17.28 -23.90 18.63
N ILE A 241 16.24 -23.67 17.84
CA ILE A 241 15.22 -22.65 18.06
C ILE A 241 13.94 -22.98 17.29
N THR A 242 12.79 -22.66 17.87
CA THR A 242 11.50 -22.62 17.16
C THR A 242 11.18 -21.17 16.81
N LEU A 243 11.08 -20.86 15.52
CA LEU A 243 10.83 -19.53 14.98
C LEU A 243 9.34 -19.20 14.96
N VAL A 244 8.50 -20.20 14.67
CA VAL A 244 7.03 -20.08 14.64
C VAL A 244 6.44 -21.29 15.32
N ASN A 245 5.43 -21.07 16.16
CA ASN A 245 4.61 -22.14 16.72
C ASN A 245 3.23 -21.58 17.09
N GLY A 246 2.25 -21.75 16.20
CA GLY A 246 0.90 -21.27 16.45
C GLY A 246 0.00 -21.28 15.22
N PHE A 247 -1.22 -20.80 15.42
CA PHE A 247 -2.22 -20.68 14.36
C PHE A 247 -1.85 -19.57 13.37
N GLN A 248 -1.98 -19.83 12.07
CA GLN A 248 -1.65 -18.92 10.98
C GLN A 248 -2.80 -18.88 9.95
N GLU A 249 -3.09 -17.69 9.41
CA GLU A 249 -3.99 -17.50 8.27
C GLU A 249 -3.27 -17.77 6.93
N PRO A 250 -3.98 -18.18 5.86
CA PRO A 250 -3.39 -18.51 4.56
C PRO A 250 -2.51 -17.39 4.00
N GLY A 251 -1.55 -17.76 3.16
CA GLY A 251 -0.66 -16.84 2.47
C GLY A 251 0.81 -17.21 2.56
N ILE A 252 1.64 -16.35 1.96
CA ILE A 252 3.10 -16.46 1.99
C ILE A 252 3.63 -15.77 3.25
N LYS A 253 4.56 -16.42 3.95
CA LYS A 253 5.15 -16.00 5.22
C LYS A 253 6.69 -16.05 5.13
N SER A 254 7.36 -15.27 5.97
CA SER A 254 8.83 -15.25 6.08
C SER A 254 9.27 -15.08 7.52
N MET A 255 10.32 -15.80 7.90
CA MET A 255 10.92 -15.76 9.24
C MET A 255 12.42 -15.55 9.16
N ILE A 256 12.91 -14.59 9.96
CA ILE A 256 14.33 -14.32 10.09
C ILE A 256 14.94 -15.24 11.15
N TRP A 257 16.07 -15.87 10.82
CA TRP A 257 16.96 -16.46 11.80
C TRP A 257 18.31 -15.75 11.79
N ASN A 258 18.73 -15.28 12.96
CA ASN A 258 19.97 -14.50 13.18
C ASN A 258 21.12 -15.36 13.75
N GLY A 259 21.04 -16.69 13.62
CA GLY A 259 22.10 -17.59 14.09
C GLY A 259 22.19 -17.73 15.61
N THR A 260 21.07 -17.58 16.33
CA THR A 260 21.02 -17.80 17.79
C THR A 260 20.19 -19.01 18.18
N ASP A 261 20.44 -19.55 19.38
CA ASP A 261 19.58 -20.54 20.03
C ASP A 261 18.40 -19.90 20.78
N THR A 262 17.54 -20.73 21.38
CA THR A 262 16.40 -20.30 22.23
C THR A 262 16.77 -19.39 23.40
N TYR A 263 18.04 -19.37 23.83
CA TYR A 263 18.53 -18.53 24.93
C TYR A 263 19.18 -17.23 24.41
N GLY A 264 19.17 -17.00 23.10
CA GLY A 264 19.78 -15.83 22.45
C GLY A 264 21.30 -15.92 22.30
N ASN A 265 21.91 -17.09 22.51
CA ASN A 265 23.35 -17.27 22.30
C ASN A 265 23.64 -17.59 20.83
N ASN A 266 24.72 -17.02 20.30
CA ASN A 266 25.20 -17.36 18.96
C ASN A 266 25.55 -18.84 18.86
N VAL A 267 25.06 -19.50 17.83
CA VAL A 267 25.45 -20.87 17.51
C VAL A 267 26.73 -20.90 16.67
N SER A 268 27.37 -22.07 16.58
CA SER A 268 28.63 -22.21 15.83
C SER A 268 28.40 -22.21 14.33
N ALA A 269 29.36 -21.71 13.54
CA ALA A 269 29.32 -21.89 12.09
C ALA A 269 29.23 -23.38 11.73
N GLY A 270 28.38 -23.71 10.76
CA GLY A 270 28.06 -25.11 10.47
C GLY A 270 26.80 -25.30 9.64
N ILE A 271 26.42 -26.57 9.48
CA ILE A 271 25.20 -26.97 8.77
C ILE A 271 24.05 -27.06 9.77
N TYR A 272 22.92 -26.46 9.39
CA TYR A 272 21.66 -26.50 10.10
C TYR A 272 20.55 -26.96 9.16
N PHE A 273 19.48 -27.50 9.75
CA PHE A 273 18.26 -27.86 9.05
C PHE A 273 17.11 -27.03 9.61
N TYR A 274 16.11 -26.74 8.80
CA TYR A 274 14.86 -26.14 9.25
C TYR A 274 13.70 -26.95 8.70
N LEU A 275 12.70 -27.14 9.54
CA LEU A 275 11.55 -27.98 9.28
C LEU A 275 10.29 -27.13 9.45
N LEU A 276 9.46 -27.13 8.41
CA LEU A 276 8.11 -26.59 8.46
C LEU A 276 7.12 -27.74 8.63
N GLN A 277 6.23 -27.62 9.60
CA GLN A 277 5.10 -28.51 9.80
C GLN A 277 3.81 -27.72 9.81
N ALA A 278 2.87 -28.08 8.93
CA ALA A 278 1.54 -27.49 8.86
C ALA A 278 0.51 -28.58 8.53
N GLY A 279 -0.24 -29.03 9.53
CA GLY A 279 -1.11 -30.21 9.41
C GLY A 279 -0.31 -31.46 9.00
N ASP A 280 -0.68 -32.06 7.86
CA ASP A 280 -0.01 -33.23 7.28
C ASP A 280 1.22 -32.86 6.43
N PHE A 281 1.40 -31.58 6.09
CA PHE A 281 2.58 -31.13 5.35
C PHE A 281 3.79 -31.05 6.26
N VAL A 282 4.88 -31.69 5.83
CA VAL A 282 6.20 -31.61 6.46
C VAL A 282 7.25 -31.47 5.36
N ASP A 283 8.02 -30.39 5.38
CA ASP A 283 9.19 -30.21 4.52
C ASP A 283 10.40 -29.80 5.36
N THR A 284 11.59 -30.22 4.93
CA THR A 284 12.85 -29.97 5.62
C THR A 284 13.92 -29.55 4.63
N LYS A 285 14.63 -28.47 4.95
CA LYS A 285 15.71 -27.95 4.11
C LYS A 285 16.94 -27.62 4.92
N LYS A 286 18.05 -27.43 4.21
CA LYS A 286 19.40 -27.28 4.76
C LYS A 286 19.89 -25.85 4.57
N MET A 287 20.53 -25.29 5.59
CA MET A 287 21.23 -24.00 5.52
C MET A 287 22.62 -24.08 6.15
N ILE A 288 23.49 -23.13 5.78
CA ILE A 288 24.90 -23.09 6.20
C ILE A 288 25.19 -21.73 6.83
N LEU A 289 25.48 -21.71 8.13
CA LEU A 289 25.93 -20.53 8.85
C LEU A 289 27.44 -20.35 8.69
N LEU A 290 27.87 -19.18 8.24
CA LEU A 290 29.26 -18.73 8.20
C LEU A 290 29.59 -17.86 9.41
N LYS A 291 30.89 -17.63 9.61
CA LYS A 291 31.43 -16.74 10.64
C LYS A 291 32.01 -15.49 10.00
#